data_AF-A0A7H9AXN3-F1
#
_entry.id   AF-A0A7H9AXN3-F1
#
_cell.length_a   1.000
_cell.length_b   1.000
_cell.length_c   1.000
_cell.angle_alpha   90.00
_cell.angle_beta   90.00
_cell.angle_gamma   90.00
#
_symmetry.space_group_name_H-M   'P 1'
#
loop_
_entity.id
_entity.type
_entity.pdbx_description
1 polymer ?
#
loop_
_entity_poly.entity_id
_entity_poly.type
_entity_poly.pdbx_seq_one_letter_code
_entity_poly.pdbx_strand_id
1 'polypeptide(L)'
;MDLAEYRARLRELKKMSTQVTMKNLKMVDEEAKQLAMKGKPKVYKMDEEDPAEGVKEKEQKNHREKLMNYNMKEYEEWELGQQRRNARGEHGGNADLQEIAKYSYDKQLKQNQCITPVSTSSKRTHKIHKDYATGKVRLPDNKNLVNQLAKDSKHLATKRYTARSKEIERNAIRNTPGGYINVKNKQFNEKLDRQLKKRDT
;
A
#
# COMPACT_ATOMS: atom_id res chain seq x y z
N MET A 1 32.80 27.81 -4.11
CA MET A 1 32.30 26.97 -3.01
C MET A 1 33.51 26.47 -2.25
N ASP A 2 33.80 27.13 -1.13
CA ASP A 2 35.06 26.99 -0.41
C ASP A 2 34.97 25.89 0.66
N LEU A 3 36.05 25.14 0.88
CA LEU A 3 36.12 24.03 1.84
C LEU A 3 35.88 24.53 3.28
N ALA A 4 36.18 25.80 3.55
CA ALA A 4 35.91 26.47 4.82
C ALA A 4 34.41 26.62 5.11
N GLU A 5 33.59 26.91 4.08
CA GLU A 5 32.13 27.07 4.21
C GLU A 5 31.46 25.75 4.63
N TYR A 6 31.89 24.62 4.03
CA TYR A 6 31.39 23.30 4.41
C TYR A 6 31.71 22.93 5.86
N ARG A 7 32.92 23.29 6.35
CA ARG A 7 33.31 23.05 7.75
C ARG A 7 32.53 23.94 8.72
N ALA A 8 32.16 25.16 8.33
CA ALA A 8 31.29 26.02 9.11
C ALA A 8 29.87 25.44 9.19
N ARG A 9 29.29 25.06 8.05
CA ARG A 9 27.95 24.47 7.97
C ARG A 9 27.83 23.15 8.74
N LEU A 10 28.85 22.30 8.70
CA LEU A 10 28.88 21.06 9.48
C LEU A 10 28.85 21.35 11.00
N ARG A 11 29.59 22.37 11.46
CA ARG A 11 29.60 22.76 12.88
C ARG A 11 28.26 23.32 13.31
N GLU A 12 27.60 24.11 12.47
CA GLU A 12 26.24 24.60 12.73
C GLU A 12 25.22 23.47 12.81
N LEU A 13 25.24 22.53 11.86
CA LEU A 13 24.34 21.38 11.87
C LEU A 13 24.53 20.52 13.13
N LYS A 14 25.77 20.33 13.59
CA LYS A 14 26.07 19.64 14.85
C LYS A 14 25.53 20.39 16.07
N LYS A 15 25.56 21.72 16.07
CA LYS A 15 24.95 22.53 17.15
C LYS A 15 23.42 22.45 17.11
N MET A 16 22.83 22.46 15.92
CA MET A 16 21.37 22.32 15.79
C MET A 16 20.90 20.94 16.22
N SER A 17 21.63 19.87 15.89
CA SER A 17 21.26 18.51 16.30
C SER A 17 21.26 18.35 17.81
N THR A 18 22.28 18.85 18.52
CA THR A 18 22.33 18.81 19.99
C THR A 18 21.27 19.71 20.64
N GLN A 19 20.93 20.83 20.00
CA GLN A 19 19.86 21.70 20.48
C GLN A 19 18.48 21.02 20.36
N VAL A 20 18.22 20.30 19.27
CA VAL A 20 16.97 19.55 19.07
C VAL A 20 16.86 18.41 20.08
N THR A 21 17.93 17.65 20.31
CA THR A 21 17.90 16.57 21.31
C THR A 21 17.60 17.10 22.72
N MET A 22 18.21 18.23 23.11
CA MET A 22 17.90 18.88 24.39
C MET A 22 16.46 19.39 24.47
N LYS A 23 15.91 19.96 23.39
CA LYS A 23 14.51 20.41 23.35
C LYS A 23 13.55 19.24 23.50
N ASN A 24 13.81 18.13 22.81
CA ASN A 24 12.97 16.94 22.91
C ASN A 24 13.00 16.34 24.32
N LEU A 25 14.18 16.30 24.95
CA LEU A 25 14.32 15.84 26.34
C LEU A 25 13.51 16.73 27.31
N LYS A 26 13.55 18.05 27.14
CA LYS A 26 12.75 18.98 27.94
C LYS A 26 11.24 18.79 27.76
N MET A 27 10.77 18.58 26.53
CA MET A 27 9.34 18.33 26.28
C MET A 27 8.88 17.03 26.95
N VAL A 28 9.69 15.97 26.90
CA VAL A 28 9.38 14.71 27.60
C VAL A 28 9.33 14.90 29.12
N ASP A 29 10.28 15.65 29.70
CA ASP A 29 10.27 15.97 31.13
C ASP A 29 9.07 16.83 31.53
N GLU A 30 8.66 17.78 30.69
CA GLU A 30 7.47 18.62 30.91
C GLU A 30 6.19 17.79 30.81
N GLU A 31 6.06 16.89 29.85
CA GLU A 31 4.95 15.94 29.74
C GLU A 31 4.87 15.02 30.95
N ALA A 32 6.00 14.47 31.40
CA ALA A 32 6.07 13.62 32.60
C ALA A 32 5.64 14.39 33.86
N LYS A 33 6.07 15.65 34.00
CA LYS A 33 5.63 16.54 35.09
C LYS A 33 4.14 16.87 34.99
N GLN A 34 3.61 17.12 33.81
CA GLN A 34 2.19 17.38 33.61
C GLN A 34 1.34 16.14 33.92
N LEU A 35 1.80 14.94 33.56
CA LEU A 35 1.16 13.68 33.92
C LEU A 35 1.19 13.45 35.44
N ALA A 36 2.30 13.79 36.10
CA ALA A 36 2.42 13.68 37.56
C ALA A 36 1.57 14.74 38.31
N MET A 37 1.46 15.97 37.78
CA MET A 37 0.64 17.05 38.35
C MET A 37 -0.86 16.85 38.10
N LYS A 38 -1.24 16.22 36.99
CA LYS A 38 -2.62 15.77 36.71
C LYS A 38 -2.91 14.45 37.46
N GLY A 39 -2.81 14.50 38.80
CA GLY A 39 -3.17 13.39 39.67
C GLY A 39 -4.58 12.86 39.40
N LYS A 40 -4.73 11.53 39.55
CA LYS A 40 -5.93 10.66 39.40
C LYS A 40 -7.10 11.25 38.57
N PRO A 41 -7.52 10.60 37.46
CA PRO A 41 -8.61 11.10 36.63
C PRO A 41 -9.86 11.43 37.45
N LYS A 42 -10.37 12.66 37.31
CA LYS A 42 -11.65 13.09 37.89
C LYS A 42 -12.75 12.27 37.24
N VAL A 43 -13.23 11.26 37.95
CA VAL A 43 -14.39 10.45 37.56
C VAL A 43 -15.62 11.36 37.60
N TYR A 44 -16.16 11.68 36.42
CA TYR A 44 -17.51 12.22 36.29
C TYR A 44 -18.48 11.10 36.72
N LYS A 45 -19.17 11.30 37.84
CA LYS A 45 -20.39 10.55 38.12
C LYS A 45 -21.48 11.20 37.27
N MET A 46 -21.98 10.46 36.28
CA MET A 46 -23.23 10.82 35.61
C MET A 46 -24.35 10.38 36.56
N ASP A 47 -25.20 11.31 36.97
CA ASP A 47 -26.43 10.96 37.67
C ASP A 47 -27.29 10.09 36.74
N GLU A 48 -27.73 8.95 37.26
CA GLU A 48 -28.58 7.99 36.56
C GLU A 48 -30.01 8.54 36.51
N GLU A 49 -30.44 8.99 35.34
CA GLU A 49 -31.87 9.11 35.01
C GLU A 49 -32.21 8.20 33.81
N ASP A 50 -32.97 7.17 34.19
CA ASP A 50 -33.89 6.28 33.47
C ASP A 50 -33.43 5.18 32.49
N PRO A 51 -34.03 3.96 32.60
CA PRO A 51 -33.50 2.75 31.99
C PRO A 51 -34.38 2.29 30.82
N ALA A 52 -33.96 2.55 29.58
CA ALA A 52 -34.49 1.81 28.43
C ALA A 52 -33.57 1.98 27.20
N GLU A 53 -32.61 1.06 27.02
CA GLU A 53 -32.09 0.57 25.71
C GLU A 53 -30.75 -0.18 25.87
N GLY A 54 -30.76 -1.31 26.57
CA GLY A 54 -29.55 -2.06 26.93
C GLY A 54 -28.92 -2.96 25.86
N VAL A 55 -29.15 -2.78 24.54
CA VAL A 55 -28.71 -3.79 23.55
C VAL A 55 -27.84 -3.26 22.39
N LYS A 56 -27.73 -1.96 22.15
CA LYS A 56 -26.95 -1.45 20.98
C LYS A 56 -25.55 -0.89 21.28
N GLU A 57 -25.18 -0.67 22.54
CA GLU A 57 -23.91 0.02 22.84
C GLU A 57 -22.64 -0.84 22.76
N LYS A 58 -22.73 -2.19 22.89
CA LYS A 58 -21.54 -3.04 22.97
C LYS A 58 -20.77 -3.16 21.65
N GLU A 59 -21.44 -3.01 20.51
CA GLU A 59 -20.79 -3.04 19.20
C GLU A 59 -20.18 -1.68 18.82
N GLN A 60 -20.82 -0.57 19.19
CA GLN A 60 -20.31 0.78 18.90
C GLN A 60 -19.09 1.16 19.75
N LYS A 61 -19.04 0.77 21.04
CA LYS A 61 -17.86 0.98 21.90
C LYS A 61 -16.62 0.28 21.34
N ASN A 62 -16.75 -0.97 20.90
CA ASN A 62 -15.66 -1.73 20.28
C ASN A 62 -15.16 -1.12 18.96
N HIS A 63 -16.04 -0.52 18.16
CA HIS A 63 -15.62 0.13 16.92
C HIS A 63 -14.89 1.45 17.19
N ARG A 64 -15.37 2.24 18.15
CA ARG A 64 -14.79 3.54 18.52
C ARG A 64 -13.46 3.41 19.27
N GLU A 65 -13.31 2.38 20.10
CA GLU A 65 -12.02 2.03 20.75
C GLU A 65 -11.00 1.44 19.77
N LYS A 66 -11.45 0.72 18.72
CA LYS A 66 -10.57 0.28 17.61
C LYS A 66 -10.11 1.42 16.71
N LEU A 67 -10.92 2.46 16.52
CA LEU A 67 -10.54 3.61 15.66
C LEU A 67 -9.33 4.38 16.21
N MET A 68 -9.08 4.34 17.53
CA MET A 68 -8.01 5.12 18.17
C MET A 68 -6.76 4.29 18.50
N ASN A 69 -6.79 2.97 18.30
CA ASN A 69 -5.73 2.04 18.71
C ASN A 69 -5.30 1.11 17.57
N TYR A 70 -5.01 1.66 16.38
CA TYR A 70 -4.38 0.86 15.34
C TYR A 70 -2.98 0.44 15.78
N ASN A 71 -2.71 -0.85 15.81
CA ASN A 71 -1.33 -1.34 15.90
C ASN A 71 -0.59 -0.95 14.61
N MET A 72 0.73 -0.72 14.67
CA MET A 72 1.53 -0.32 13.50
C MET A 72 1.32 -1.27 12.30
N LYS A 73 1.14 -2.57 12.58
CA LYS A 73 0.81 -3.58 11.56
C LYS A 73 -0.55 -3.36 10.90
N GLU A 74 -1.57 -2.98 11.69
CA GLU A 74 -2.91 -2.72 11.17
C GLU A 74 -2.94 -1.42 10.33
N TYR A 75 -2.12 -0.43 10.70
CA TYR A 75 -1.92 0.76 9.89
C TYR A 75 -1.25 0.43 8.54
N GLU A 76 -0.19 -0.37 8.54
CA GLU A 76 0.47 -0.82 7.31
C GLU A 76 -0.50 -1.61 6.42
N GLU A 77 -1.32 -2.49 6.99
CA GLU A 77 -2.36 -3.23 6.27
C GLU A 77 -3.45 -2.31 5.71
N TRP A 78 -3.89 -1.31 6.49
CA TRP A 78 -4.86 -0.31 6.05
C TRP A 78 -4.29 0.54 4.90
N GLU A 79 -3.04 1.00 5.01
CA GLU A 79 -2.35 1.78 3.97
C GLU A 79 -2.20 0.97 2.68
N LEU A 80 -1.82 -0.32 2.78
CA LEU A 80 -1.82 -1.27 1.66
C LEU A 80 -3.22 -1.44 1.04
N GLY A 81 -4.26 -1.42 1.87
CA GLY A 81 -5.65 -1.44 1.46
C GLY A 81 -6.05 -0.17 0.68
N GLN A 82 -5.63 1.01 1.15
CA GLN A 82 -5.89 2.28 0.47
C GLN A 82 -5.15 2.37 -0.87
N GLN A 83 -3.87 1.98 -0.92
CA GLN A 83 -3.12 1.93 -2.18
C GLN A 83 -3.76 0.99 -3.21
N ARG A 84 -4.33 -0.14 -2.75
CA ARG A 84 -5.10 -1.07 -3.60
C ARG A 84 -6.36 -0.44 -4.17
N ARG A 85 -7.09 0.32 -3.37
CA ARG A 85 -8.34 1.01 -3.76
C ARG A 85 -8.04 2.11 -4.78
N ASN A 86 -7.01 2.90 -4.52
CA ASN A 86 -6.56 3.97 -5.41
C ASN A 86 -6.07 3.42 -6.75
N ALA A 87 -5.24 2.37 -6.76
CA ALA A 87 -4.76 1.74 -7.98
C ALA A 87 -5.87 1.03 -8.79
N ARG A 88 -7.02 0.70 -8.16
CA ARG A 88 -8.18 0.09 -8.83
C ARG A 88 -9.25 1.11 -9.24
N GLY A 89 -9.07 2.39 -8.93
CA GLY A 89 -10.06 3.43 -9.19
C GLY A 89 -11.37 3.22 -8.44
N GLU A 90 -11.34 2.54 -7.28
CA GLU A 90 -12.54 2.29 -6.45
C GLU A 90 -13.07 3.56 -5.77
N HIS A 91 -12.31 4.66 -5.78
CA HIS A 91 -12.75 6.00 -5.41
C HIS A 91 -12.64 6.91 -6.62
N GLY A 92 -13.75 7.02 -7.37
CA GLY A 92 -14.02 8.02 -8.40
C GLY A 92 -12.82 8.62 -9.14
N GLY A 93 -12.43 8.02 -10.26
CA GLY A 93 -11.53 8.66 -11.21
C GLY A 93 -10.54 7.67 -11.84
N ASN A 94 -10.17 7.94 -13.09
CA ASN A 94 -9.14 7.20 -13.80
C ASN A 94 -7.87 7.16 -12.93
N ALA A 95 -7.52 5.99 -12.39
CA ALA A 95 -6.25 5.82 -11.69
C ALA A 95 -5.11 6.17 -12.67
N ASP A 96 -4.21 7.04 -12.23
CA ASP A 96 -3.07 7.47 -13.04
C ASP A 96 -2.22 6.24 -13.43
N LEU A 97 -1.83 6.17 -14.70
CA LEU A 97 -1.00 5.09 -15.22
C LEU A 97 0.32 4.97 -14.43
N GLN A 98 0.84 6.09 -13.95
CA GLN A 98 2.04 6.12 -13.12
C GLN A 98 1.82 5.44 -11.75
N GLU A 99 0.68 5.69 -11.11
CA GLU A 99 0.33 5.06 -9.84
C GLU A 99 0.08 3.56 -10.00
N ILE A 100 -0.60 3.15 -11.07
CA ILE A 100 -0.81 1.73 -11.41
C ILE A 100 0.53 1.02 -11.64
N ALA A 101 1.46 1.67 -12.35
CA ALA A 101 2.79 1.13 -12.61
C ALA A 101 3.58 0.95 -11.31
N LYS A 102 3.59 1.98 -10.45
CA LYS A 102 4.24 1.93 -9.13
C LYS A 102 3.66 0.81 -8.26
N TYR A 103 2.33 0.77 -8.12
CA TYR A 103 1.66 -0.27 -7.34
C TYR A 103 1.95 -1.68 -7.87
N SER A 104 1.96 -1.86 -9.20
CA SER A 104 2.29 -3.15 -9.82
C SER A 104 3.73 -3.56 -9.57
N TYR A 105 4.66 -2.60 -9.61
CA TYR A 105 6.07 -2.81 -9.29
C TYR A 105 6.26 -3.21 -7.82
N ASP A 106 5.72 -2.42 -6.88
CA ASP A 106 5.85 -2.67 -5.43
C ASP A 106 5.26 -4.04 -5.06
N LYS A 107 4.15 -4.42 -5.70
CA LYS A 107 3.55 -5.74 -5.54
C LYS A 107 4.48 -6.87 -5.99
N GLN A 108 5.14 -6.73 -7.15
CA GLN A 108 6.11 -7.71 -7.63
C GLN A 108 7.36 -7.76 -6.77
N LEU A 109 7.82 -6.61 -6.27
CA LEU A 109 8.96 -6.53 -5.37
C LEU A 109 8.73 -7.30 -4.07
N LYS A 110 7.57 -7.09 -3.42
CA LYS A 110 7.18 -7.85 -2.21
C LYS A 110 7.12 -9.35 -2.49
N GLN A 111 6.56 -9.76 -3.63
CA GLN A 111 6.51 -11.16 -4.01
C GLN A 111 7.92 -11.77 -4.16
N ASN A 112 8.85 -11.04 -4.75
CA ASN A 112 10.23 -11.51 -4.93
C ASN A 112 11.02 -11.56 -3.61
N GLN A 113 10.77 -10.64 -2.68
CA GLN A 113 11.40 -10.64 -1.34
C GLN A 113 10.97 -11.84 -0.49
N CYS A 114 9.75 -12.35 -0.67
CA CYS A 114 9.27 -13.53 0.04
C CYS A 114 9.89 -14.85 -0.47
N ILE A 115 10.49 -14.88 -1.67
CA ILE A 115 10.89 -16.13 -2.33
C ILE A 115 12.28 -16.63 -1.87
N THR A 116 13.15 -15.78 -1.31
CA THR A 116 14.34 -16.16 -0.51
C THR A 116 15.20 -14.93 -0.19
N PRO A 117 15.82 -14.83 1.00
CA PRO A 117 17.02 -14.01 1.13
C PRO A 117 18.10 -14.69 0.29
N VAL A 118 18.45 -14.08 -0.85
CA VAL A 118 19.60 -14.56 -1.63
C VAL A 118 20.78 -14.65 -0.68
N SER A 119 21.22 -15.88 -0.41
CA SER A 119 22.40 -16.17 0.40
C SER A 119 23.51 -15.25 -0.07
N THR A 120 23.98 -14.40 0.85
CA THR A 120 24.98 -13.34 0.66
C THR A 120 26.37 -13.87 0.25
N SER A 121 26.48 -15.16 -0.07
CA SER A 121 27.72 -15.88 -0.33
C SER A 121 28.32 -15.67 -1.72
N SER A 122 27.55 -15.26 -2.74
CA SER A 122 28.10 -15.10 -4.10
C SER A 122 28.23 -13.63 -4.51
N LYS A 123 29.22 -12.92 -3.96
CA LYS A 123 29.77 -11.68 -4.55
C LYS A 123 30.51 -12.01 -5.86
N ARG A 124 29.82 -12.59 -6.86
CA ARG A 124 30.34 -12.67 -8.22
C ARG A 124 29.93 -11.39 -8.93
N THR A 125 30.81 -10.38 -8.85
CA THR A 125 30.71 -9.19 -9.70
C THR A 125 30.96 -9.62 -11.14
N HIS A 126 29.91 -10.00 -11.85
CA HIS A 126 29.99 -10.21 -13.29
C HIS A 126 30.26 -8.86 -13.96
N LYS A 127 31.44 -8.71 -14.56
CA LYS A 127 31.86 -7.47 -15.21
C LYS A 127 30.97 -7.24 -16.45
N ILE A 128 30.46 -6.02 -16.60
CA ILE A 128 29.77 -5.58 -17.81
C ILE A 128 30.81 -5.44 -18.92
N HIS A 129 30.64 -6.16 -20.02
CA HIS A 129 31.53 -6.06 -21.18
C HIS A 129 30.85 -5.19 -22.23
N LYS A 130 31.48 -4.05 -22.56
CA LYS A 130 31.04 -3.18 -23.65
C LYS A 130 31.95 -3.42 -24.84
N ASP A 131 31.38 -3.84 -25.95
CA ASP A 131 32.07 -3.93 -27.22
C ASP A 131 31.95 -2.58 -27.94
N TYR A 132 33.04 -1.82 -27.97
CA TYR A 132 33.06 -0.47 -28.56
C TYR A 132 32.99 -0.49 -30.10
N ALA A 133 33.33 -1.61 -30.74
CA ALA A 133 33.25 -1.75 -32.19
C ALA A 133 31.82 -2.00 -32.67
N THR A 134 31.05 -2.80 -31.91
CA THR A 134 29.65 -3.13 -32.25
C THR A 134 28.61 -2.32 -31.48
N GLY A 135 29.02 -1.56 -30.46
CA GLY A 135 28.14 -0.85 -29.54
C GLY A 135 27.33 -1.77 -28.60
N LYS A 136 27.58 -3.08 -28.62
CA LYS A 136 26.80 -4.06 -27.85
C LYS A 136 27.32 -4.20 -26.42
N VAL A 137 26.39 -4.31 -25.48
CA VAL A 137 26.70 -4.58 -24.07
C VAL A 137 26.35 -6.02 -23.75
N ARG A 138 27.33 -6.79 -23.26
CA ARG A 138 27.14 -8.15 -22.77
C ARG A 138 27.16 -8.14 -21.24
N LEU A 139 26.05 -8.56 -20.64
CA LEU A 139 25.90 -8.73 -19.20
C LEU A 139 25.78 -10.23 -18.90
N PRO A 140 26.83 -10.89 -18.39
CA PRO A 140 26.72 -12.26 -17.92
C PRO A 140 25.90 -12.28 -16.63
N ASP A 141 24.78 -12.99 -16.64
CA ASP A 141 23.88 -13.11 -15.49
C ASP A 141 23.63 -14.60 -15.16
N ASN A 142 23.08 -14.86 -13.98
CA ASN A 142 22.77 -16.21 -13.52
C ASN A 142 21.60 -16.80 -14.31
N LYS A 143 21.88 -17.84 -15.09
CA LYS A 143 20.88 -18.58 -15.89
C LYS A 143 19.69 -19.08 -15.05
N ASN A 144 19.90 -19.43 -13.78
CA ASN A 144 18.84 -19.93 -12.91
C ASN A 144 17.82 -18.84 -12.58
N LEU A 145 18.29 -17.61 -12.31
CA LEU A 145 17.41 -16.46 -12.05
C LEU A 145 16.65 -16.03 -13.30
N VAL A 146 17.29 -16.07 -14.47
CA VAL A 146 16.64 -15.80 -15.76
C VAL A 146 15.53 -16.84 -16.03
N ASN A 147 15.81 -18.12 -15.79
CA ASN A 147 14.83 -19.19 -15.93
C ASN A 147 13.66 -19.04 -14.94
N GLN A 148 13.95 -18.61 -13.71
CA GLN A 148 12.93 -18.31 -12.71
C GLN A 148 12.04 -17.15 -13.16
N LEU A 149 12.62 -16.05 -13.62
CA LEU A 149 11.88 -14.91 -14.18
C LEU A 149 10.96 -15.33 -15.33
N ALA A 150 11.45 -16.20 -16.23
CA ALA A 150 10.64 -16.73 -17.32
C ALA A 150 9.46 -17.58 -16.81
N LYS A 151 9.67 -18.41 -15.78
CA LYS A 151 8.60 -19.20 -15.14
C LYS A 151 7.58 -18.29 -14.46
N ASP A 152 8.02 -17.27 -13.74
CA ASP A 152 7.16 -16.33 -13.03
C ASP A 152 6.31 -15.51 -14.00
N SER A 153 6.89 -15.07 -15.12
CA SER A 153 6.16 -14.37 -16.19
C SER A 153 5.07 -15.27 -16.81
N LYS A 154 5.39 -16.53 -17.12
CA LYS A 154 4.40 -17.51 -17.61
C LYS A 154 3.31 -17.76 -16.58
N HIS A 155 3.66 -17.94 -15.32
CA HIS A 155 2.70 -18.14 -14.24
C HIS A 155 1.77 -16.92 -14.06
N LEU A 156 2.30 -15.71 -14.16
CA LEU A 156 1.49 -14.48 -14.10
C LEU A 156 0.52 -14.39 -15.29
N ALA A 157 0.97 -14.73 -16.49
CA ALA A 157 0.13 -14.75 -17.69
C ALA A 157 -1.01 -15.77 -17.57
N THR A 158 -0.72 -17.01 -17.14
CA THR A 158 -1.75 -18.04 -16.95
C THR A 158 -2.72 -17.68 -15.83
N LYS A 159 -2.23 -17.08 -14.74
CA LYS A 159 -3.10 -16.57 -13.65
C LYS A 159 -4.04 -15.48 -14.12
N ARG A 160 -3.56 -14.53 -14.92
CA ARG A 160 -4.40 -13.47 -15.52
C ARG A 160 -5.44 -14.05 -16.48
N TYR A 161 -5.02 -14.98 -17.33
CA TYR A 161 -5.91 -15.66 -18.26
C TYR A 161 -7.03 -16.41 -17.53
N THR A 162 -6.68 -17.29 -16.59
CA THR A 162 -7.68 -18.08 -15.83
C THR A 162 -8.63 -17.21 -15.02
N ALA A 163 -8.14 -16.12 -14.40
CA ALA A 163 -9.00 -15.17 -13.70
C ALA A 163 -10.00 -14.51 -14.67
N ARG A 164 -9.54 -14.10 -15.86
CA ARG A 164 -10.38 -13.47 -16.87
C ARG A 164 -11.38 -14.47 -17.49
N SER A 165 -10.97 -15.70 -17.78
CA SER A 165 -11.87 -16.73 -18.31
C SER A 165 -13.00 -17.04 -17.32
N LYS A 166 -12.68 -17.20 -16.03
CA LYS A 166 -13.68 -17.38 -14.98
C LYS A 166 -14.64 -16.20 -14.84
N GLU A 167 -14.15 -14.97 -15.02
CA GLU A 167 -15.00 -13.77 -15.02
C GLU A 167 -15.97 -13.78 -16.21
N ILE A 168 -15.49 -14.12 -17.40
CA ILE A 168 -16.31 -14.23 -18.62
C ILE A 168 -17.39 -15.31 -18.45
N GLU A 169 -17.04 -16.48 -17.92
CA GLU A 169 -17.99 -17.56 -17.64
C GLU A 169 -19.06 -17.13 -16.63
N ARG A 170 -18.66 -16.47 -15.53
CA ARG A 170 -19.61 -15.95 -14.52
C ARG A 170 -20.55 -14.91 -15.12
N ASN A 171 -20.05 -14.01 -15.96
CA ASN A 171 -20.86 -13.01 -16.63
C ASN A 171 -21.75 -13.63 -17.71
N ALA A 172 -21.34 -14.74 -18.34
CA ALA A 172 -22.19 -15.48 -19.27
C ALA A 172 -23.43 -16.07 -18.59
N ILE A 173 -23.32 -16.51 -17.33
CA ILE A 173 -24.44 -17.07 -16.54
C ILE A 173 -25.37 -15.97 -15.99
N ARG A 174 -24.86 -14.77 -15.71
CA ARG A 174 -25.68 -13.65 -15.23
C ARG A 174 -26.65 -13.19 -16.32
N ASN A 175 -27.94 -13.28 -16.07
CA ASN A 175 -28.96 -12.79 -17.01
C ASN A 175 -28.99 -11.26 -16.99
N THR A 176 -28.79 -10.66 -18.16
CA THR A 176 -28.97 -9.21 -18.37
C THR A 176 -30.48 -8.95 -18.55
N PRO A 177 -31.09 -8.03 -17.80
CA PRO A 177 -32.48 -7.66 -18.02
C PRO A 177 -32.64 -7.05 -19.42
N GLY A 178 -33.68 -7.45 -20.16
CA GLY A 178 -33.97 -6.95 -21.51
C GLY A 178 -33.70 -7.92 -22.66
N GLY A 179 -33.20 -9.13 -22.38
CA GLY A 179 -32.90 -10.13 -23.42
C GLY A 179 -31.75 -9.71 -24.33
N TYR A 180 -31.11 -10.68 -24.99
CA TYR A 180 -30.05 -10.40 -25.94
C TYR A 180 -30.03 -11.41 -27.07
N ILE A 181 -29.75 -10.95 -28.29
CA ILE A 181 -29.71 -11.77 -29.50
C ILE A 181 -28.35 -12.47 -29.64
N ASN A 182 -27.26 -11.81 -29.21
CA ASN A 182 -25.90 -12.35 -29.29
C ASN A 182 -25.04 -11.91 -28.09
N VAL A 183 -23.89 -12.56 -27.91
CA VAL A 183 -22.97 -12.32 -26.77
C VAL A 183 -22.40 -10.89 -26.75
N LYS A 184 -22.18 -10.28 -27.93
CA LYS A 184 -21.68 -8.91 -28.02
C LYS A 184 -22.73 -7.89 -27.58
N ASN A 185 -23.99 -8.13 -27.94
CA ASN A 185 -25.14 -7.31 -27.56
C ASN A 185 -25.36 -7.41 -26.04
N LYS A 186 -25.18 -8.60 -25.46
CA LYS A 186 -25.15 -8.78 -24.00
C LYS A 186 -24.11 -7.88 -23.33
N GLN A 187 -22.85 -7.94 -23.78
CA GLN A 187 -21.76 -7.12 -23.24
C GLN A 187 -22.00 -5.62 -23.41
N PHE A 188 -22.66 -5.23 -24.51
CA PHE A 188 -23.04 -3.85 -24.77
C PHE A 188 -24.12 -3.36 -23.79
N ASN A 189 -25.20 -4.14 -23.60
CA ASN A 189 -26.25 -3.81 -22.64
C ASN A 189 -25.70 -3.73 -21.20
N GLU A 190 -24.83 -4.65 -20.81
CA GLU A 190 -24.13 -4.58 -19.51
C GLU A 190 -23.23 -3.32 -19.37
N LYS A 191 -22.69 -2.81 -20.48
CA LYS A 191 -21.92 -1.56 -20.48
C LYS A 191 -22.87 -0.37 -20.33
N LEU A 192 -24.02 -0.37 -20.99
CA LEU A 192 -25.06 0.66 -20.85
C LEU A 192 -25.57 0.74 -19.41
N ASP A 193 -25.93 -0.40 -18.81
CA ASP A 193 -26.38 -0.47 -17.42
C ASP A 193 -25.37 0.14 -16.45
N ARG A 194 -24.07 -0.14 -16.67
CA ARG A 194 -22.99 0.44 -15.86
C ARG A 194 -22.86 1.96 -16.02
N GLN A 195 -23.19 2.50 -17.18
CA GLN A 195 -23.14 3.96 -17.41
C GLN A 195 -24.39 4.65 -16.87
N LEU A 196 -25.57 4.03 -17.02
CA LEU A 196 -26.83 4.53 -16.47
C LEU A 196 -26.77 4.60 -14.94
N LYS A 197 -26.35 3.52 -14.27
CA LYS A 197 -26.16 3.50 -12.81
C LYS A 197 -25.17 4.54 -12.29
N LYS A 198 -24.18 4.93 -13.11
CA LYS A 198 -23.21 5.99 -12.76
C LYS A 198 -23.76 7.40 -12.95
N ARG A 199 -24.83 7.58 -13.71
CA ARG A 199 -25.51 8.87 -13.89
C ARG A 199 -26.54 9.14 -12.80
N ASP A 200 -27.13 8.09 -12.24
CA ASP A 200 -28.15 8.17 -11.20
C ASP A 200 -27.56 8.33 -9.77
N THR A 201 -26.24 8.22 -9.63
CA THR A 201 -25.46 8.43 -8.39
C THR A 201 -24.59 9.67 -8.51
#